data_AF-A0A369RNP9-F1
#
_entry.id   AF-A0A369RNP9-F1
#
_cell.length_a   1.000
_cell.length_b   1.000
_cell.length_c   1.000
_cell.angle_alpha   90.00
_cell.angle_beta   90.00
_cell.angle_gamma   90.00
#
_symmetry.space_group_name_H-M   'P 1'
#
loop_
_entity.id
_entity.type
_entity.pdbx_description
1 polymer ?
#
loop_
_entity_poly.entity_id
_entity_poly.type
_entity_poly.pdbx_seq_one_letter_code
_entity_poly.pdbx_strand_id
1 'polypeptide(L)'
;MVSSQKHQAHVDCNYIDELQDKFKDVKFERTGKTKGSYITNPGNKSTLNDLRIFIETQIKRILRSLFAPFISKAVKNKLSYFSQEENKDKSKIYKSDDIQDLQEGEKYAIQNVGHATHLIQIPGFNILTDPVFNGLSWLFYPEKTNPHPKIEKLPKIDVIVISHNHRDHVDKNSLKKLLKYYKTKHWPQPKVLVPMGDKKLFKSFGFTQVEEVEWYTKISVTKDIDGANKTVNFVSIPADHRSGRSGIDHHKSLVAGWVINPEQEDVIFKYSGDTRSLSDENQQATDAVLWNEIRSKKINKEKSDENVEIPNIVCLEPSGPNYTRRDMDVTHQSTSYSALLKFVEAKNLAKLSGKSSQELLQKIQIVMMHHNKFELGPDRFNEGLFVLKKLLKYLDLSEEDLSKELARQEEKLKQNLDKERLKESTPLVARPIVAILPKQTSLLVHSKDFIIKETTKVTEKLEDISKEQVKERLIESTIFPKIGERLNDEQVVSSRFNPEDVQKYRGGSRVYS
;
A
#
# COMPACT_ATOMS: atom_id res chain seq x y z
N MET A 1 -18.44 37.21 5.66
CA MET A 1 -17.20 37.42 4.88
C MET A 1 -16.33 36.19 5.09
N VAL A 2 -16.24 35.29 4.11
CA VAL A 2 -15.35 34.12 4.22
C VAL A 2 -13.94 34.63 3.94
N SER A 3 -13.14 34.80 4.99
CA SER A 3 -11.71 35.05 4.87
C SER A 3 -11.14 33.98 3.93
N SER A 4 -10.61 34.40 2.79
CA SER A 4 -9.89 33.51 1.89
C SER A 4 -8.61 33.11 2.62
N GLN A 5 -8.63 31.98 3.33
CA GLN A 5 -7.41 31.35 3.84
C GLN A 5 -6.50 31.07 2.64
N LYS A 6 -5.55 31.98 2.38
CA LYS A 6 -4.51 31.80 1.38
C LYS A 6 -3.63 30.67 1.87
N HIS A 7 -3.71 29.52 1.22
CA HIS A 7 -2.77 28.43 1.45
C HIS A 7 -1.45 28.85 0.82
N GLN A 8 -0.44 29.14 1.64
CA GLN A 8 0.89 29.37 1.13
C GLN A 8 1.56 28.01 1.02
N ALA A 9 1.87 27.61 -0.22
CA ALA A 9 2.63 26.41 -0.48
C ALA A 9 4.02 26.79 -0.98
N HIS A 10 5.04 26.19 -0.38
CA HIS A 10 6.41 26.30 -0.81
C HIS A 10 6.84 24.94 -1.38
N VAL A 11 7.42 24.94 -2.57
CA VAL A 11 7.96 23.74 -3.22
C VAL A 11 9.47 23.86 -3.20
N ASP A 12 10.12 22.93 -2.51
CA ASP A 12 11.56 22.81 -2.45
C ASP A 12 12.03 21.65 -3.33
N CYS A 13 12.50 22.00 -4.52
CA CYS A 13 13.07 21.06 -5.49
C CYS A 13 14.54 20.73 -5.20
N ASN A 14 15.20 21.45 -4.27
CA ASN A 14 16.60 21.27 -3.88
C ASN A 14 16.72 20.44 -2.60
N TYR A 15 15.59 20.00 -2.03
CA TYR A 15 15.57 19.13 -0.85
C TYR A 15 16.40 17.84 -1.04
N ILE A 16 16.49 17.31 -2.26
CA ILE A 16 17.38 16.19 -2.57
C ILE A 16 18.86 16.52 -2.34
N ASP A 17 19.29 17.76 -2.63
CA ASP A 17 20.66 18.20 -2.45
C ASP A 17 20.96 18.36 -0.94
N GLU A 18 20.00 18.89 -0.17
CA GLU A 18 20.07 18.92 1.30
C GLU A 18 20.24 17.51 1.89
N LEU A 19 19.45 16.55 1.41
CA LEU A 19 19.54 15.16 1.84
C LEU A 19 20.91 14.55 1.48
N GLN A 20 21.39 14.79 0.26
CA GLN A 20 22.66 14.26 -0.21
C GLN A 20 23.85 14.82 0.58
N ASP A 21 23.80 16.10 0.95
CA ASP A 21 24.83 16.75 1.78
C ASP A 21 24.85 16.21 3.21
N LYS A 22 23.66 15.95 3.78
CA LYS A 22 23.50 15.41 5.14
C LYS A 22 23.86 13.92 5.25
N PHE A 23 23.46 13.12 4.26
CA PHE A 23 23.62 11.67 4.27
C PHE A 23 24.55 11.23 3.14
N LYS A 24 25.84 11.50 3.29
CA LYS A 24 26.87 11.25 2.26
C LYS A 24 26.97 9.80 1.80
N ASP A 25 26.66 8.86 2.70
CA ASP A 25 26.70 7.42 2.42
C ASP A 25 25.38 6.89 1.83
N VAL A 26 24.35 7.74 1.72
CA VAL A 26 23.06 7.39 1.14
C VAL A 26 22.96 8.00 -0.25
N LYS A 27 22.56 7.18 -1.21
CA LYS A 27 22.42 7.61 -2.60
C LYS A 27 20.99 8.08 -2.89
N PHE A 28 20.84 9.35 -3.27
CA PHE A 28 19.57 9.89 -3.73
C PHE A 28 19.58 10.05 -5.25
N GLU A 29 18.76 9.28 -5.95
CA GLU A 29 18.63 9.37 -7.41
C GLU A 29 17.29 9.96 -7.83
N ARG A 30 17.32 11.05 -8.61
CA ARG A 30 16.14 11.48 -9.36
C ARG A 30 15.83 10.45 -10.44
N THR A 31 14.59 10.00 -10.53
CA THR A 31 14.18 9.09 -11.61
C THR A 31 14.14 9.85 -12.95
N GLY A 32 15.23 9.81 -13.71
CA GLY A 32 15.29 10.36 -15.05
C GLY A 32 14.39 9.60 -16.04
N LYS A 33 13.90 10.29 -17.09
CA LYS A 33 13.22 9.62 -18.20
C LYS A 33 14.22 8.80 -19.01
N THR A 34 14.07 7.47 -19.02
CA THR A 34 14.81 6.61 -19.95
C THR A 34 13.96 6.41 -21.19
N LYS A 35 14.41 6.91 -22.36
CA LYS A 35 13.66 6.85 -23.64
C LYS A 35 12.22 7.41 -23.55
N GLY A 36 12.01 8.46 -22.75
CA GLY A 36 10.71 9.09 -22.56
C GLY A 36 9.81 8.45 -21.49
N SER A 37 10.27 7.39 -20.81
CA SER A 37 9.54 6.65 -19.78
C SER A 37 10.19 6.77 -18.40
N TYR A 38 9.37 6.88 -17.35
CA TYR A 38 9.77 6.76 -15.95
C TYR A 38 9.82 5.28 -15.56
N ILE A 39 10.99 4.68 -15.75
CA ILE A 39 11.25 3.28 -15.41
C ILE A 39 11.78 3.25 -13.98
N THR A 40 10.96 2.82 -13.03
CA THR A 40 11.33 2.65 -11.61
C THR A 40 12.08 1.34 -11.35
N ASN A 41 12.02 0.38 -12.29
CA ASN A 41 12.72 -0.91 -12.21
C ASN A 41 13.43 -1.27 -13.53
N PRO A 42 14.77 -1.45 -13.54
CA PRO A 42 15.52 -1.89 -14.72
C PRO A 42 15.11 -3.28 -15.25
N GLY A 43 14.55 -4.15 -14.42
CA GLY A 43 14.00 -5.45 -14.80
C GLY A 43 12.68 -5.38 -15.58
N ASN A 44 11.97 -4.24 -15.54
CA ASN A 44 10.75 -3.95 -16.32
C ASN A 44 11.07 -3.38 -17.73
N LYS A 45 12.30 -3.50 -18.23
CA LYS A 45 12.69 -2.92 -19.54
C LYS A 45 11.99 -3.51 -20.76
N SER A 46 11.28 -4.64 -20.64
CA SER A 46 10.58 -5.29 -21.76
C SER A 46 9.11 -4.83 -21.84
N THR A 47 8.86 -3.76 -22.58
CA THR A 47 7.49 -3.26 -22.87
C THR A 47 6.58 -4.31 -23.52
N LEU A 48 7.16 -5.28 -24.23
CA LEU A 48 6.42 -6.39 -24.85
C LEU A 48 5.85 -7.37 -23.81
N ASN A 49 6.60 -7.62 -22.72
CA ASN A 49 6.10 -8.45 -21.61
C ASN A 49 5.00 -7.72 -20.84
N ASP A 50 5.08 -6.40 -20.70
CA ASP A 50 4.09 -5.61 -19.98
C ASP A 50 2.73 -5.57 -20.69
N LEU A 51 2.73 -5.33 -22.01
CA LEU A 51 1.50 -5.38 -22.82
C LEU A 51 0.86 -6.77 -22.76
N ARG A 52 1.69 -7.82 -22.82
CA ARG A 52 1.25 -9.21 -22.68
C ARG A 52 0.62 -9.46 -21.30
N ILE A 53 1.29 -9.08 -20.21
CA ILE A 53 0.78 -9.26 -18.83
C ILE A 53 -0.53 -8.50 -18.65
N PHE A 54 -0.62 -7.25 -19.13
CA PHE A 54 -1.84 -6.46 -19.07
C PHE A 54 -2.99 -7.14 -19.83
N ILE A 55 -2.77 -7.51 -21.10
CA ILE A 55 -3.78 -8.17 -21.94
C ILE A 55 -4.21 -9.50 -21.31
N GLU A 56 -3.27 -10.36 -20.90
CA GLU A 56 -3.58 -11.64 -20.25
C GLU A 56 -4.41 -11.44 -18.98
N THR A 57 -4.07 -10.44 -18.17
CA THR A 57 -4.82 -10.11 -16.95
C THR A 57 -6.25 -9.67 -17.28
N GLN A 58 -6.43 -8.78 -18.26
CA GLN A 58 -7.76 -8.32 -18.65
C GLN A 58 -8.59 -9.46 -19.30
N ILE A 59 -7.99 -10.29 -20.16
CA ILE A 59 -8.66 -11.45 -20.74
C ILE A 59 -9.11 -12.42 -19.65
N LYS A 60 -8.24 -12.75 -18.68
CA LYS A 60 -8.60 -13.60 -17.53
C LYS A 60 -9.77 -13.02 -16.74
N ARG A 61 -9.79 -11.71 -16.49
CA ARG A 61 -10.90 -11.01 -15.80
C ARG A 61 -12.20 -11.06 -16.61
N ILE A 62 -12.16 -10.75 -17.91
CA ILE A 62 -13.31 -10.80 -18.82
C ILE A 62 -13.89 -12.22 -18.88
N LEU A 63 -13.06 -13.22 -19.19
CA LEU A 63 -13.49 -14.61 -19.31
C LEU A 63 -14.11 -15.09 -18.00
N ARG A 64 -13.48 -14.76 -16.86
CA ARG A 64 -14.06 -15.09 -15.56
C ARG A 64 -15.41 -14.41 -15.37
N SER A 65 -15.54 -13.13 -15.67
CA SER A 65 -16.80 -12.40 -15.46
C SER A 65 -17.93 -12.88 -16.37
N LEU A 66 -17.63 -13.26 -17.62
CA LEU A 66 -18.63 -13.71 -18.60
C LEU A 66 -19.02 -15.18 -18.42
N PHE A 67 -18.08 -16.06 -18.06
CA PHE A 67 -18.33 -17.49 -17.93
C PHE A 67 -18.64 -17.93 -16.50
N ALA A 68 -18.36 -17.10 -15.48
CA ALA A 68 -18.73 -17.40 -14.10
C ALA A 68 -20.21 -17.79 -13.92
N PRO A 69 -21.22 -17.20 -14.58
CA PRO A 69 -22.61 -17.64 -14.44
C PRO A 69 -22.85 -19.08 -14.92
N PHE A 70 -22.16 -19.51 -15.97
CA PHE A 70 -22.41 -20.78 -16.68
C PHE A 70 -21.60 -21.97 -16.16
N ILE A 71 -20.59 -21.73 -15.31
CA ILE A 71 -19.82 -22.80 -14.69
C ILE A 71 -20.62 -23.40 -13.51
N SER A 72 -20.78 -24.73 -13.51
CA SER A 72 -21.51 -25.45 -12.46
C SER A 72 -20.90 -25.20 -11.07
N LYS A 73 -21.72 -25.28 -10.01
CA LYS A 73 -21.24 -25.10 -8.61
C LYS A 73 -20.10 -26.08 -8.27
N ALA A 74 -20.15 -27.32 -8.77
CA ALA A 74 -19.10 -28.32 -8.57
C ALA A 74 -17.79 -27.99 -9.30
N VAL A 75 -17.87 -27.41 -10.51
CA VAL A 75 -16.69 -26.97 -11.26
C VAL A 75 -16.15 -25.67 -10.66
N LYS A 76 -16.99 -24.69 -10.29
CA LYS A 76 -16.60 -23.52 -9.47
C LYS A 76 -15.85 -23.95 -8.21
N ASN A 77 -16.38 -24.95 -7.49
CA ASN A 77 -15.77 -25.54 -6.30
C ASN A 77 -14.47 -26.33 -6.55
N LYS A 78 -14.17 -26.76 -7.78
CA LYS A 78 -12.87 -27.36 -8.17
C LYS A 78 -11.88 -26.34 -8.74
N LEU A 79 -12.39 -25.26 -9.35
CA LEU A 79 -11.65 -24.06 -9.76
C LEU A 79 -11.37 -23.11 -8.57
N SER A 80 -11.82 -23.51 -7.37
CA SER A 80 -12.05 -22.72 -6.16
C SER A 80 -10.84 -22.29 -5.35
N TYR A 81 -9.74 -21.88 -5.99
CA TYR A 81 -8.91 -20.89 -5.27
C TYR A 81 -9.80 -19.68 -4.86
N PHE A 82 -10.83 -19.40 -5.67
CA PHE A 82 -11.71 -18.24 -5.64
C PHE A 82 -13.13 -18.45 -5.08
N SER A 83 -13.54 -19.69 -4.76
CA SER A 83 -14.87 -19.98 -4.19
C SER A 83 -14.75 -20.82 -2.93
N GLN A 84 -13.73 -20.53 -2.12
CA GLN A 84 -13.78 -20.92 -0.72
C GLN A 84 -15.03 -20.26 -0.14
N GLU A 85 -15.81 -21.00 0.67
CA GLU A 85 -16.90 -20.43 1.46
C GLU A 85 -16.27 -19.50 2.50
N GLU A 86 -15.75 -18.37 2.02
CA GLU A 86 -15.20 -17.32 2.83
C GLU A 86 -16.36 -16.62 3.49
N ASN A 87 -16.22 -16.43 4.80
CA ASN A 87 -17.19 -15.68 5.57
C ASN A 87 -17.15 -14.21 5.10
N LYS A 88 -18.01 -13.87 4.13
CA LYS A 88 -18.22 -12.50 3.62
C LYS A 88 -19.18 -11.71 4.51
N ASP A 89 -19.25 -12.05 5.79
CA ASP A 89 -20.05 -11.31 6.76
C ASP A 89 -19.66 -9.84 6.72
N LYS A 90 -20.60 -9.01 6.27
CA LYS A 90 -20.44 -7.58 6.09
C LYS A 90 -19.98 -6.89 7.38
N SER A 91 -20.35 -7.39 8.55
CA SER A 91 -19.94 -6.80 9.83
C SER A 91 -18.43 -6.88 10.12
N LYS A 92 -17.73 -7.83 9.47
CA LYS A 92 -16.27 -7.96 9.54
C LYS A 92 -15.54 -7.12 8.51
N ILE A 93 -16.28 -6.54 7.58
CA ILE A 93 -15.77 -5.89 6.38
C ILE A 93 -15.98 -4.39 6.44
N TYR A 94 -17.14 -3.98 6.93
CA TYR A 94 -17.51 -2.59 7.07
C TYR A 94 -17.68 -2.24 8.54
N LYS A 95 -17.31 -1.00 8.83
CA LYS A 95 -17.81 -0.29 10.01
C LYS A 95 -18.83 0.72 9.53
N SER A 96 -19.97 0.80 10.20
CA SER A 96 -21.11 1.65 9.81
C SER A 96 -20.88 3.13 10.14
N ASP A 97 -19.65 3.59 10.08
CA ASP A 97 -19.32 4.94 10.50
C ASP A 97 -19.36 5.83 9.26
N ASP A 98 -20.31 6.76 9.23
CA ASP A 98 -20.24 7.91 8.35
C ASP A 98 -18.88 8.60 8.54
N ILE A 99 -18.44 9.38 7.55
CA ILE A 99 -17.23 10.18 7.74
C ILE A 99 -17.44 11.14 8.90
N GLN A 100 -16.53 11.12 9.86
CA GLN A 100 -16.59 11.95 11.08
C GLN A 100 -15.47 12.97 11.05
N ASP A 101 -15.73 14.15 11.63
CA ASP A 101 -14.69 15.15 11.83
C ASP A 101 -13.71 14.73 12.93
N LEU A 102 -12.54 15.37 12.96
CA LEU A 102 -11.61 15.26 14.08
C LEU A 102 -12.30 15.78 15.35
N GLN A 103 -12.31 14.99 16.41
CA GLN A 103 -12.94 15.35 17.67
C GLN A 103 -12.00 16.20 18.53
N GLU A 104 -12.57 16.97 19.45
CA GLU A 104 -11.79 17.74 20.42
C GLU A 104 -10.92 16.80 21.27
N GLY A 105 -9.64 17.14 21.42
CA GLY A 105 -8.66 16.34 22.16
C GLY A 105 -7.91 15.29 21.33
N GLU A 106 -8.38 14.93 20.14
CA GLU A 106 -7.67 13.98 19.27
C GLU A 106 -6.49 14.66 18.55
N LYS A 107 -5.33 14.00 18.57
CA LYS A 107 -4.13 14.50 17.87
C LYS A 107 -4.19 14.23 16.38
N TYR A 108 -4.81 13.13 16.00
CA TYR A 108 -5.08 12.77 14.61
C TYR A 108 -6.14 11.66 14.52
N ALA A 109 -6.72 11.51 13.33
CA ALA A 109 -7.57 10.38 13.00
C ALA A 109 -7.29 9.89 11.57
N ILE A 110 -7.43 8.59 11.36
CA ILE A 110 -7.34 7.94 10.06
C ILE A 110 -8.65 7.20 9.82
N GLN A 111 -9.33 7.52 8.74
CA GLN A 111 -10.51 6.78 8.30
C GLN A 111 -10.22 6.04 7.00
N ASN A 112 -10.35 4.71 7.02
CA ASN A 112 -10.24 3.86 5.84
C ASN A 112 -11.53 4.00 5.02
N VAL A 113 -11.49 4.82 3.97
CA VAL A 113 -12.63 5.00 3.06
C VAL A 113 -12.79 3.77 2.15
N GLY A 114 -11.68 3.08 1.86
CA GLY A 114 -11.63 1.81 1.16
C GLY A 114 -10.47 1.75 0.16
N HIS A 115 -9.95 0.54 -0.06
CA HIS A 115 -8.79 0.28 -0.93
C HIS A 115 -7.55 1.04 -0.44
N ALA A 116 -7.12 2.06 -1.18
CA ALA A 116 -6.01 2.94 -0.83
C ALA A 116 -6.49 4.35 -0.43
N THR A 117 -7.81 4.60 -0.43
CA THR A 117 -8.39 5.88 -0.03
C THR A 117 -8.47 5.99 1.49
N HIS A 118 -7.69 6.90 2.06
CA HIS A 118 -7.70 7.23 3.48
C HIS A 118 -7.92 8.72 3.66
N LEU A 119 -8.80 9.06 4.60
CA LEU A 119 -8.91 10.41 5.13
C LEU A 119 -8.03 10.49 6.38
N ILE A 120 -6.96 11.27 6.29
CA ILE A 120 -6.08 11.59 7.43
C ILE A 120 -6.46 12.97 7.92
N GLN A 121 -6.84 13.07 9.18
CA GLN A 121 -7.22 14.31 9.83
C GLN A 121 -6.22 14.60 10.94
N ILE A 122 -5.75 15.84 10.95
CA ILE A 122 -4.89 16.41 11.99
C ILE A 122 -5.43 17.81 12.28
N PRO A 123 -5.13 18.41 13.44
CA PRO A 123 -5.61 19.73 13.79
C PRO A 123 -5.39 20.75 12.66
N GLY A 124 -6.48 21.13 12.01
CA GLY A 124 -6.48 22.13 10.94
C GLY A 124 -6.23 21.65 9.51
N PHE A 125 -5.93 20.36 9.28
CA PHE A 125 -5.76 19.80 7.93
C PHE A 125 -6.54 18.50 7.75
N ASN A 126 -7.26 18.41 6.62
CA ASN A 126 -7.80 17.16 6.11
C ASN A 126 -7.05 16.76 4.83
N ILE A 127 -6.45 15.58 4.85
CA ILE A 127 -5.62 15.04 3.78
C ILE A 127 -6.28 13.78 3.24
N LEU A 128 -6.38 13.66 1.91
CA LEU A 128 -7.00 12.50 1.25
C LEU A 128 -6.00 11.80 0.35
N THR A 129 -5.84 10.49 0.52
CA THR A 129 -4.97 9.66 -0.33
C THR A 129 -5.77 9.01 -1.45
N ASP A 130 -5.21 8.89 -2.66
CA ASP A 130 -5.72 8.07 -3.80
C ASP A 130 -7.25 7.89 -3.86
N PRO A 131 -8.01 8.97 -4.15
CA PRO A 131 -9.45 9.02 -3.90
C PRO A 131 -10.30 8.21 -4.89
N VAL A 132 -10.98 7.17 -4.37
CA VAL A 132 -11.95 6.35 -5.09
C VAL A 132 -13.20 6.13 -4.22
N PHE A 133 -14.34 6.66 -4.68
CA PHE A 133 -15.62 6.66 -3.97
C PHE A 133 -16.73 5.97 -4.77
N ASN A 134 -16.39 5.31 -5.87
CA ASN A 134 -17.35 4.67 -6.75
C ASN A 134 -16.84 3.33 -7.24
N GLY A 135 -17.78 2.52 -7.71
CA GLY A 135 -17.45 1.36 -8.52
C GLY A 135 -16.77 1.77 -9.81
N LEU A 136 -15.74 1.02 -10.13
CA LEU A 136 -15.02 1.12 -11.38
C LEU A 136 -15.77 0.30 -12.45
N SER A 137 -15.04 -0.29 -13.39
CA SER A 137 -15.66 -1.21 -14.36
C SER A 137 -15.90 -2.56 -13.72
N TRP A 138 -17.14 -3.05 -13.66
CA TRP A 138 -17.45 -4.41 -13.19
C TRP A 138 -16.68 -5.50 -13.96
N LEU A 139 -16.32 -5.22 -15.23
CA LEU A 139 -15.61 -6.15 -16.11
C LEU A 139 -14.09 -6.17 -15.86
N PHE A 140 -13.50 -5.03 -15.50
CA PHE A 140 -12.05 -4.87 -15.38
C PHE A 140 -11.58 -4.73 -13.93
N TYR A 141 -12.45 -4.29 -13.03
CA TYR A 141 -12.23 -4.02 -11.61
C TYR A 141 -13.50 -4.43 -10.84
N PRO A 142 -13.79 -5.74 -10.77
CA PRO A 142 -14.97 -6.22 -10.04
C PRO A 142 -14.86 -5.79 -8.58
N GLU A 143 -15.94 -5.25 -8.02
CA GLU A 143 -15.96 -4.90 -6.60
C GLU A 143 -16.20 -6.12 -5.74
N LYS A 144 -15.41 -6.25 -4.68
CA LYS A 144 -15.68 -7.20 -3.60
C LYS A 144 -16.70 -6.61 -2.62
N THR A 145 -16.78 -5.28 -2.53
CA THR A 145 -17.50 -4.58 -1.46
C THR A 145 -18.29 -3.33 -1.92
N ASN A 146 -19.58 -3.30 -1.56
CA ASN A 146 -20.53 -2.20 -1.67
C ASN A 146 -21.20 -2.01 -0.29
N PRO A 147 -20.99 -0.88 0.43
CA PRO A 147 -21.06 0.47 -0.13
C PRO A 147 -19.74 1.25 -0.17
N HIS A 148 -19.81 2.46 -0.74
CA HIS A 148 -18.77 3.50 -0.69
C HIS A 148 -19.20 4.58 0.31
N PRO A 149 -18.29 5.11 1.14
CA PRO A 149 -18.56 6.33 1.88
C PRO A 149 -19.00 7.45 0.92
N LYS A 150 -19.95 8.27 1.35
CA LYS A 150 -20.50 9.34 0.51
C LYS A 150 -19.54 10.52 0.46
N ILE A 151 -19.22 11.01 -0.75
CA ILE A 151 -18.39 12.22 -0.94
C ILE A 151 -18.99 13.41 -0.19
N GLU A 152 -20.32 13.50 -0.11
CA GLU A 152 -21.05 14.57 0.55
C GLU A 152 -20.91 14.58 2.08
N LYS A 153 -20.30 13.53 2.65
CA LYS A 153 -19.96 13.42 4.07
C LYS A 153 -18.51 13.80 4.36
N LEU A 154 -17.68 14.02 3.33
CA LEU A 154 -16.31 14.44 3.54
C LEU A 154 -16.26 15.85 4.15
N PRO A 155 -15.32 16.08 5.08
CA PRO A 155 -14.94 17.44 5.44
C PRO A 155 -14.29 18.13 4.24
N LYS A 156 -14.04 19.44 4.39
CA LYS A 156 -13.23 20.17 3.41
C LYS A 156 -11.80 19.59 3.43
N ILE A 157 -11.44 18.89 2.37
CA ILE A 157 -10.07 18.41 2.10
C ILE A 157 -9.20 19.59 1.68
N ASP A 158 -8.02 19.69 2.28
CA ASP A 158 -7.03 20.71 1.99
C ASP A 158 -6.01 20.21 0.96
N VAL A 159 -5.57 18.96 1.10
CA VAL A 159 -4.57 18.33 0.24
C VAL A 159 -5.01 16.93 -0.20
N ILE A 160 -4.87 16.64 -1.49
CA ILE A 160 -4.98 15.28 -2.04
C ILE A 160 -3.57 14.83 -2.43
N VAL A 161 -3.13 13.68 -1.93
CA VAL A 161 -1.86 13.05 -2.33
C VAL A 161 -2.13 11.85 -3.22
N ILE A 162 -1.42 11.77 -4.33
CA ILE A 162 -1.57 10.72 -5.33
C ILE A 162 -0.29 9.90 -5.41
N SER A 163 -0.40 8.58 -5.31
CA SER A 163 0.76 7.68 -5.45
C SER A 163 1.10 7.41 -6.91
N HIS A 164 0.08 7.11 -7.73
CA HIS A 164 0.19 6.83 -9.16
C HIS A 164 -1.18 6.84 -9.84
N ASN A 165 -1.21 6.76 -11.16
CA ASN A 165 -2.42 7.01 -11.96
C ASN A 165 -3.26 5.77 -12.32
N HIS A 166 -3.08 4.61 -11.71
CA HIS A 166 -3.98 3.46 -11.94
C HIS A 166 -5.43 3.80 -11.55
N ARG A 167 -6.40 3.09 -12.14
CA ARG A 167 -7.82 3.45 -12.00
C ARG A 167 -8.40 3.19 -10.62
N ASP A 168 -7.82 2.24 -9.90
CA ASP A 168 -8.13 1.88 -8.51
C ASP A 168 -7.48 2.80 -7.46
N HIS A 169 -6.61 3.72 -7.91
CA HIS A 169 -6.06 4.81 -7.09
C HIS A 169 -6.56 6.19 -7.55
N VAL A 170 -6.92 6.32 -8.84
CA VAL A 170 -7.36 7.56 -9.47
C VAL A 170 -8.60 7.30 -10.34
N ASP A 171 -9.77 7.51 -9.74
CA ASP A 171 -11.05 7.44 -10.44
C ASP A 171 -11.54 8.83 -10.87
N LYS A 172 -11.69 9.00 -12.20
CA LYS A 172 -12.19 10.24 -12.81
C LYS A 172 -13.57 10.62 -12.30
N ASN A 173 -14.46 9.64 -12.08
CA ASN A 173 -15.83 9.92 -11.68
C ASN A 173 -15.89 10.41 -10.23
N SER A 174 -15.14 9.75 -9.33
CA SER A 174 -14.96 10.15 -7.93
C SER A 174 -14.42 11.57 -7.83
N LEU A 175 -13.35 11.87 -8.57
CA LEU A 175 -12.74 13.20 -8.59
C LEU A 175 -13.66 14.29 -9.13
N LYS A 176 -14.43 14.02 -10.20
CA LYS A 176 -15.42 14.97 -10.72
C LYS A 176 -16.57 15.22 -9.74
N LYS A 177 -17.04 14.18 -9.04
CA LYS A 177 -18.05 14.32 -7.99
C LYS A 177 -17.52 15.15 -6.82
N LEU A 178 -16.26 14.95 -6.43
CA LEU A 178 -15.59 15.77 -5.41
C LEU A 178 -15.56 17.25 -5.82
N LEU A 179 -15.14 17.57 -7.04
CA LEU A 179 -15.15 18.96 -7.54
C LEU A 179 -16.56 19.56 -7.57
N LYS A 180 -17.58 18.77 -7.95
CA LYS A 180 -18.98 19.21 -7.89
C LYS A 180 -19.39 19.53 -6.46
N TYR A 181 -19.06 18.67 -5.49
CA TYR A 181 -19.35 18.88 -4.07
C TYR A 181 -18.68 20.15 -3.54
N TYR A 182 -17.42 20.40 -3.89
CA TYR A 182 -16.70 21.64 -3.55
C TYR A 182 -17.40 22.88 -4.10
N LYS A 183 -17.85 22.82 -5.36
CA LYS A 183 -18.63 23.89 -5.97
C LYS A 183 -19.93 24.15 -5.20
N THR A 184 -20.65 23.09 -4.81
CA THR A 184 -21.90 23.24 -4.03
C THR A 184 -21.67 23.82 -2.63
N LYS A 185 -20.49 23.61 -2.04
CA LYS A 185 -20.12 24.13 -0.72
C LYS A 185 -19.41 25.48 -0.79
N HIS A 186 -19.19 26.03 -1.98
CA HIS A 186 -18.39 27.23 -2.21
C HIS A 186 -16.98 27.16 -1.60
N TRP A 187 -16.40 25.96 -1.56
CA TRP A 187 -15.04 25.76 -1.06
C TRP A 187 -13.99 25.96 -2.17
N PRO A 188 -12.80 26.50 -1.85
CA PRO A 188 -11.68 26.45 -2.76
C PRO A 188 -11.28 24.99 -3.02
N GLN A 189 -10.86 24.67 -4.25
CA GLN A 189 -10.37 23.33 -4.58
C GLN A 189 -9.19 22.92 -3.69
N PRO A 190 -9.05 21.63 -3.37
CA PRO A 190 -7.88 21.15 -2.63
C PRO A 190 -6.63 21.27 -3.51
N LYS A 191 -5.46 21.38 -2.88
CA LYS A 191 -4.19 21.21 -3.57
C LYS A 191 -3.99 19.73 -3.88
N VAL A 192 -3.65 19.39 -5.11
CA VAL A 192 -3.41 18.00 -5.53
C VAL A 192 -1.92 17.82 -5.80
N LEU A 193 -1.28 16.92 -5.07
CA LEU A 193 0.12 16.57 -5.23
C LEU A 193 0.20 15.26 -6.02
N VAL A 194 0.84 15.30 -7.19
CA VAL A 194 0.87 14.17 -8.12
C VAL A 194 2.30 13.83 -8.54
N PRO A 195 2.59 12.58 -8.87
CA PRO A 195 3.88 12.22 -9.46
C PRO A 195 4.09 12.94 -10.80
N MET A 196 5.36 13.21 -11.11
CA MET A 196 5.78 13.84 -12.36
C MET A 196 5.14 13.13 -13.58
N GLY A 197 4.50 13.90 -14.46
CA GLY A 197 3.79 13.39 -15.65
C GLY A 197 2.26 13.38 -15.54
N ASP A 198 1.70 13.40 -14.33
CA ASP A 198 0.24 13.32 -14.14
C ASP A 198 -0.48 14.67 -14.08
N LYS A 199 0.22 15.81 -14.05
CA LYS A 199 -0.39 17.15 -13.95
C LYS A 199 -1.45 17.41 -15.02
N LYS A 200 -1.16 17.02 -16.26
CA LYS A 200 -2.09 17.17 -17.40
C LYS A 200 -3.36 16.34 -17.20
N LEU A 201 -3.25 15.14 -16.63
CA LEU A 201 -4.39 14.27 -16.35
C LEU A 201 -5.33 14.93 -15.35
N PHE A 202 -4.81 15.43 -14.23
CA PHE A 202 -5.64 16.07 -13.19
C PHE A 202 -6.22 17.41 -13.66
N LYS A 203 -5.47 18.21 -14.44
CA LYS A 203 -6.03 19.40 -15.10
C LYS A 203 -7.19 19.04 -16.03
N SER A 204 -7.10 17.92 -16.77
CA SER A 204 -8.20 17.44 -17.63
C SER A 204 -9.46 17.02 -16.85
N PHE A 205 -9.33 16.75 -15.55
CA PHE A 205 -10.47 16.46 -14.67
C PHE A 205 -11.10 17.73 -14.08
N GLY A 206 -10.45 18.89 -14.23
CA GLY A 206 -10.93 20.19 -13.76
C GLY A 206 -10.19 20.74 -12.53
N PHE A 207 -9.12 20.08 -12.07
CA PHE A 207 -8.30 20.60 -10.98
C PHE A 207 -7.43 21.77 -11.45
N THR A 208 -7.46 22.87 -10.71
CA THR A 208 -6.66 24.06 -11.00
C THR A 208 -5.40 24.16 -10.15
N GLN A 209 -5.41 23.53 -8.96
CA GLN A 209 -4.32 23.57 -7.98
C GLN A 209 -3.59 22.22 -7.97
N VAL A 210 -2.81 21.94 -9.01
CA VAL A 210 -2.07 20.66 -9.16
C VAL A 210 -0.58 20.93 -9.15
N GLU A 211 0.14 20.29 -8.25
CA GLU A 211 1.60 20.29 -8.19
C GLU A 211 2.15 18.93 -8.58
N GLU A 212 3.16 18.92 -9.46
CA GLU A 212 3.82 17.68 -9.89
C GLU A 212 5.20 17.57 -9.28
N VAL A 213 5.56 16.38 -8.81
CA VAL A 213 6.80 16.16 -8.05
C VAL A 213 7.64 15.02 -8.59
N GLU A 214 8.95 15.17 -8.50
CA GLU A 214 9.90 14.06 -8.63
C GLU A 214 10.08 13.38 -7.26
N TRP A 215 10.85 12.30 -7.14
CA TRP A 215 11.25 11.79 -5.83
C TRP A 215 12.10 12.82 -5.08
N TYR A 216 11.98 12.81 -3.75
CA TYR A 216 12.69 13.69 -2.82
C TYR A 216 12.37 15.17 -3.01
N THR A 217 11.19 15.51 -3.52
CA THR A 217 10.68 16.88 -3.56
C THR A 217 9.88 17.13 -2.30
N LYS A 218 10.16 18.24 -1.60
CA LYS A 218 9.42 18.65 -0.40
C LYS A 218 8.42 19.77 -0.74
N ILE A 219 7.19 19.61 -0.29
CA ILE A 219 6.14 20.64 -0.41
C ILE A 219 5.62 20.96 0.98
N SER A 220 5.81 22.20 1.42
CA SER A 220 5.30 22.71 2.69
C SER A 220 4.00 23.47 2.45
N VAL A 221 2.90 23.01 3.03
CA VAL A 221 1.60 23.70 2.98
C VAL A 221 1.33 24.33 4.33
N THR A 222 1.21 25.66 4.35
CA THR A 222 0.95 26.44 5.58
C THR A 222 -0.43 27.07 5.55
N LYS A 223 -1.15 26.98 6.68
CA LYS A 223 -2.45 27.60 6.93
C LYS A 223 -2.38 28.43 8.22
N ASP A 224 -2.99 29.61 8.18
CA ASP A 224 -3.32 30.38 9.38
C ASP A 224 -4.64 29.87 9.97
N ILE A 225 -4.57 29.38 11.20
CA ILE A 225 -5.69 28.80 11.96
C ILE A 225 -5.66 29.46 13.33
N ASP A 226 -6.66 30.30 13.58
CA ASP A 226 -6.83 31.04 14.83
C ASP A 226 -5.60 31.87 15.27
N GLY A 227 -4.89 32.46 14.29
CA GLY A 227 -3.70 33.28 14.52
C GLY A 227 -2.41 32.46 14.68
N ALA A 228 -2.46 31.15 14.49
CA ALA A 228 -1.31 30.26 14.50
C ALA A 228 -1.08 29.64 13.12
N ASN A 229 0.17 29.72 12.64
CA ASN A 229 0.58 29.03 11.42
C ASN A 229 0.76 27.52 11.69
N LYS A 230 -0.06 26.70 11.03
CA LYS A 230 0.06 25.24 10.99
C LYS A 230 0.67 24.84 9.64
N THR A 231 1.68 23.98 9.66
CA THR A 231 2.45 23.60 8.47
C THR A 231 2.52 22.08 8.37
N VAL A 232 2.20 21.57 7.18
CA VAL A 232 2.37 20.16 6.84
C VAL A 232 3.35 20.05 5.69
N ASN A 233 4.42 19.28 5.91
CA ASN A 233 5.42 18.95 4.92
C ASN A 233 5.05 17.63 4.23
N PHE A 234 5.05 17.64 2.90
CA PHE A 234 4.82 16.47 2.06
C PHE A 234 6.09 16.20 1.28
N VAL A 235 6.72 15.05 1.51
CA VAL A 235 7.94 14.65 0.81
C VAL A 235 7.64 13.41 -0.02
N SER A 236 7.87 13.50 -1.32
CA SER A 236 7.76 12.33 -2.20
C SER A 236 8.94 11.38 -1.97
N ILE A 237 8.64 10.10 -1.86
CA ILE A 237 9.64 9.03 -1.67
C ILE A 237 9.53 7.98 -2.79
N PRO A 238 10.58 7.19 -3.02
CA PRO A 238 10.56 6.12 -4.00
C PRO A 238 9.39 5.14 -3.80
N ALA A 239 8.76 4.79 -4.92
CA ALA A 239 7.86 3.65 -5.02
C ALA A 239 8.19 2.92 -6.31
N ASP A 240 8.15 1.59 -6.27
CA ASP A 240 8.44 0.77 -7.44
C ASP A 240 7.18 0.10 -7.94
N HIS A 241 6.59 0.72 -8.96
CA HIS A 241 5.37 0.25 -9.57
C HIS A 241 5.29 0.71 -11.03
N ARG A 242 4.24 0.31 -11.75
CA ARG A 242 3.98 0.79 -13.10
C ARG A 242 2.93 1.90 -13.06
N SER A 243 3.11 2.93 -13.89
CA SER A 243 2.04 3.86 -14.21
C SER A 243 1.34 3.46 -15.53
N GLY A 244 0.13 3.95 -15.76
CA GLY A 244 -0.63 3.79 -17.00
C GLY A 244 -2.12 3.49 -16.76
N ARG A 245 -2.99 3.77 -17.74
CA ARG A 245 -4.45 3.63 -17.62
C ARG A 245 -5.11 2.87 -18.75
N SER A 246 -4.36 2.58 -19.83
CA SER A 246 -4.90 2.14 -21.11
C SER A 246 -4.03 1.11 -21.86
N GLY A 247 -2.96 0.60 -21.25
CA GLY A 247 -2.09 -0.42 -21.87
C GLY A 247 -1.04 0.14 -22.85
N ILE A 248 -1.14 1.42 -23.25
CA ILE A 248 -0.24 2.10 -24.21
C ILE A 248 0.40 3.37 -23.62
N ASP A 249 0.04 3.69 -22.38
CA ASP A 249 0.53 4.83 -21.61
C ASP A 249 1.40 4.38 -20.43
N HIS A 250 1.93 3.16 -20.50
CA HIS A 250 2.82 2.61 -19.49
C HIS A 250 4.05 3.50 -19.28
N HIS A 251 4.38 3.75 -18.02
CA HIS A 251 5.57 4.51 -17.60
C HIS A 251 5.63 5.96 -18.10
N LYS A 252 4.52 6.54 -18.58
CA LYS A 252 4.50 7.97 -18.98
C LYS A 252 4.51 8.94 -17.80
N SER A 253 4.22 8.45 -16.60
CA SER A 253 4.29 9.19 -15.33
C SER A 253 5.12 8.41 -14.30
N LEU A 254 5.65 9.12 -13.31
CA LEU A 254 6.33 8.54 -12.15
C LEU A 254 5.33 7.83 -11.22
N VAL A 255 5.84 7.03 -10.28
CA VAL A 255 5.11 6.46 -9.14
C VAL A 255 5.86 6.89 -7.88
N ALA A 256 5.16 7.32 -6.84
CA ALA A 256 5.78 7.79 -5.60
C ALA A 256 4.96 7.37 -4.36
N GLY A 257 5.67 7.14 -3.25
CA GLY A 257 5.09 7.21 -1.92
C GLY A 257 5.22 8.62 -1.34
N TRP A 258 4.73 8.82 -0.12
CA TRP A 258 4.73 10.11 0.56
C TRP A 258 5.09 9.99 2.04
N VAL A 259 6.00 10.83 2.53
CA VAL A 259 6.12 11.17 3.95
C VAL A 259 5.32 12.45 4.20
N ILE A 260 4.43 12.41 5.18
CA ILE A 260 3.54 13.51 5.57
C ILE A 260 3.87 13.89 7.01
N ASN A 261 4.51 15.05 7.17
CA ASN A 261 5.02 15.53 8.44
C ASN A 261 4.30 16.83 8.85
N PRO A 262 3.27 16.75 9.71
CA PRO A 262 2.76 17.93 10.40
C PRO A 262 3.80 18.45 11.40
N GLU A 263 4.32 19.66 11.21
CA GLU A 263 5.46 20.16 12.00
C GLU A 263 5.14 20.33 13.49
N GLN A 264 3.87 20.61 13.80
CA GLN A 264 3.39 20.91 15.15
C GLN A 264 2.87 19.70 15.91
N GLU A 265 2.64 18.57 15.24
CA GLU A 265 2.02 17.39 15.83
C GLU A 265 3.06 16.27 16.01
N ASP A 266 2.92 15.47 17.07
CA ASP A 266 3.85 14.38 17.43
C ASP A 266 3.58 13.09 16.63
N VAL A 267 3.43 13.24 15.31
CA VAL A 267 3.15 12.13 14.38
C VAL A 267 3.74 12.40 12.99
N ILE A 268 4.18 11.35 12.30
CA ILE A 268 4.49 11.34 10.87
C ILE A 268 3.69 10.21 10.21
N PHE A 269 3.13 10.47 9.04
CA PHE A 269 2.50 9.43 8.24
C PHE A 269 3.40 9.07 7.06
N LYS A 270 3.57 7.78 6.79
CA LYS A 270 4.21 7.28 5.57
C LYS A 270 3.16 6.57 4.73
N TYR A 271 2.86 7.08 3.56
CA TYR A 271 1.91 6.49 2.62
C TYR A 271 2.65 5.91 1.42
N SER A 272 2.75 4.59 1.33
CA SER A 272 3.58 3.93 0.31
C SER A 272 2.94 3.85 -1.08
N GLY A 273 1.61 4.03 -1.17
CA GLY A 273 0.85 3.68 -2.38
C GLY A 273 1.00 2.20 -2.74
N ASP A 274 0.88 1.89 -4.02
CA ASP A 274 1.29 0.58 -4.53
C ASP A 274 2.77 0.61 -4.88
N THR A 275 3.51 -0.36 -4.36
CA THR A 275 4.93 -0.54 -4.62
C THR A 275 5.27 -2.01 -4.48
N ARG A 276 6.32 -2.48 -5.16
CA ARG A 276 7.05 -3.72 -4.83
C ARG A 276 8.14 -3.44 -3.80
N SER A 277 8.92 -4.47 -3.45
CA SER A 277 10.13 -4.30 -2.65
C SER A 277 11.10 -3.34 -3.35
N LEU A 278 11.50 -2.30 -2.62
CA LEU A 278 12.50 -1.36 -3.11
C LEU A 278 13.88 -2.04 -3.18
N SER A 279 14.80 -1.45 -3.95
CA SER A 279 16.22 -1.81 -3.80
C SER A 279 16.72 -1.35 -2.43
N ASP A 280 17.81 -1.94 -1.95
CA ASP A 280 18.38 -1.57 -0.65
C ASP A 280 18.77 -0.07 -0.63
N GLU A 281 19.22 0.50 -1.76
CA GLU A 281 19.55 1.93 -1.90
C GLU A 281 18.30 2.83 -1.77
N ASN A 282 17.22 2.50 -2.49
CA ASN A 282 15.98 3.28 -2.42
C ASN A 282 15.29 3.15 -1.05
N GLN A 283 15.46 1.99 -0.39
CA GLN A 283 14.99 1.82 0.98
C GLN A 283 15.80 2.72 1.94
N GLN A 284 17.13 2.70 1.87
CA GLN A 284 17.98 3.58 2.68
C GLN A 284 17.69 5.06 2.44
N ALA A 285 17.47 5.48 1.20
CA ALA A 285 17.08 6.84 0.87
C ALA A 285 15.73 7.22 1.49
N THR A 286 14.76 6.31 1.46
CA THR A 286 13.45 6.51 2.12
C THR A 286 13.61 6.66 3.65
N ASP A 287 14.45 5.84 4.26
CA ASP A 287 14.70 5.86 5.70
C ASP A 287 15.44 7.15 6.11
N ALA A 288 16.38 7.62 5.30
CA ALA A 288 17.08 8.90 5.49
C ALA A 288 16.14 10.11 5.36
N VAL A 289 15.19 10.09 4.41
CA VAL A 289 14.13 11.10 4.31
C VAL A 289 13.30 11.12 5.60
N LEU A 290 12.85 9.95 6.06
CA LEU A 290 12.06 9.83 7.27
C LEU A 290 12.82 10.36 8.49
N TRP A 291 14.10 10.02 8.63
CA TRP A 291 14.94 10.54 9.71
C TRP A 291 15.12 12.07 9.64
N ASN A 292 15.36 12.63 8.45
CA ASN A 292 15.46 14.10 8.29
C ASN A 292 14.14 14.79 8.68
N GLU A 293 12.99 14.19 8.35
CA GLU A 293 11.68 14.73 8.72
C GLU A 293 11.38 14.58 10.22
N ILE A 294 11.87 13.53 10.89
CA ILE A 294 11.83 13.40 12.36
C ILE A 294 12.64 14.53 13.00
N ARG A 295 13.86 14.79 12.52
CA ARG A 295 14.73 15.86 13.04
C ARG A 295 14.18 17.26 12.77
N SER A 296 13.48 17.46 11.66
CA SER A 296 12.94 18.78 11.28
C SER A 296 11.67 19.17 12.04
N LYS A 297 11.06 18.23 12.79
CA LYS A 297 9.89 18.53 13.63
C LYS A 297 10.17 19.66 14.61
N LYS A 298 9.14 20.46 14.91
CA LYS A 298 9.26 21.61 15.82
C LYS A 298 9.77 21.20 17.22
N ILE A 299 9.36 20.03 17.70
CA ILE A 299 9.81 19.48 19.00
C ILE A 299 11.32 19.17 19.04
N ASN A 300 11.97 19.06 17.87
CA ASN A 300 13.34 18.62 17.70
C ASN A 300 14.28 19.69 17.14
N LYS A 301 13.78 20.85 16.68
CA LYS A 301 14.57 21.89 15.98
C LYS A 301 15.81 22.40 16.74
N GLU A 302 15.82 22.29 18.07
CA GLU A 302 16.92 22.76 18.93
C GLU A 302 17.64 21.63 19.70
N LYS A 303 17.26 20.37 19.46
CA LYS A 303 17.81 19.23 20.19
C LYS A 303 19.06 18.68 19.49
N SER A 304 20.03 18.22 20.28
CA SER A 304 21.12 17.39 19.76
C SER A 304 20.58 16.04 19.28
N ASP A 305 21.33 15.35 18.42
CA ASP A 305 20.89 14.09 17.81
C ASP A 305 20.54 13.00 18.84
N GLU A 306 21.29 12.96 19.94
CA GLU A 306 21.05 12.04 21.06
C GLU A 306 19.72 12.31 21.79
N ASN A 307 19.23 13.55 21.75
CA ASN A 307 18.03 14.00 22.47
C ASN A 307 16.79 14.11 21.57
N VAL A 308 16.90 13.74 20.30
CA VAL A 308 15.76 13.76 19.36
C VAL A 308 14.63 12.88 19.92
N GLU A 309 13.43 13.44 20.01
CA GLU A 309 12.22 12.69 20.35
C GLU A 309 11.66 12.03 19.09
N ILE A 310 11.40 10.73 19.15
CA ILE A 310 10.78 9.99 18.04
C ILE A 310 9.26 10.16 18.12
N PRO A 311 8.63 10.78 17.10
CA PRO A 311 7.18 10.88 17.04
C PRO A 311 6.55 9.52 16.74
N ASN A 312 5.23 9.41 16.87
CA ASN A 312 4.53 8.25 16.32
C ASN A 312 4.71 8.22 14.80
N ILE A 313 5.00 7.06 14.22
CA ILE A 313 5.19 6.88 12.77
C ILE A 313 4.10 5.92 12.29
N VAL A 314 3.13 6.45 11.54
CA VAL A 314 2.02 5.64 11.03
C VAL A 314 2.24 5.34 9.55
N CYS A 315 2.58 4.09 9.26
CA CYS A 315 2.87 3.60 7.92
C CYS A 315 1.61 2.98 7.30
N LEU A 316 1.05 3.63 6.28
CA LEU A 316 -0.01 3.09 5.44
C LEU A 316 0.63 2.26 4.31
N GLU A 317 0.53 0.95 4.42
CA GLU A 317 1.27 0.00 3.58
C GLU A 317 0.32 -0.95 2.82
N PRO A 318 0.59 -1.26 1.54
CA PRO A 318 -0.27 -2.13 0.75
C PRO A 318 -0.22 -3.58 1.26
N SER A 319 -1.38 -4.19 1.49
CA SER A 319 -1.48 -5.58 1.96
C SER A 319 -1.84 -6.56 0.83
N GLY A 320 -1.14 -6.45 -0.29
CA GLY A 320 -1.42 -7.24 -1.49
C GLY A 320 -1.52 -6.38 -2.75
N PRO A 321 -1.91 -6.98 -3.88
CA PRO A 321 -2.41 -8.35 -4.02
C PRO A 321 -1.30 -9.40 -3.78
N ASN A 322 -1.62 -10.54 -3.16
CA ASN A 322 -0.63 -11.49 -2.62
C ASN A 322 -0.39 -12.74 -3.47
N TYR A 323 -0.94 -12.80 -4.70
CA TYR A 323 -1.09 -13.95 -5.62
C TYR A 323 0.07 -14.91 -5.89
N THR A 324 0.68 -15.49 -4.86
CA THR A 324 1.38 -16.78 -4.95
C THR A 324 2.48 -16.81 -6.04
N ARG A 325 3.43 -15.85 -5.99
CA ARG A 325 3.92 -15.07 -7.15
C ARG A 325 5.08 -15.64 -7.99
N ARG A 326 4.94 -15.45 -9.30
CA ARG A 326 6.01 -15.04 -10.25
C ARG A 326 5.63 -13.75 -10.99
N ASP A 327 4.34 -13.57 -11.31
CA ASP A 327 3.86 -12.46 -12.15
C ASP A 327 3.61 -11.14 -11.41
N MET A 328 3.37 -11.18 -10.09
CA MET A 328 3.05 -10.00 -9.28
C MET A 328 4.24 -9.42 -8.49
N ASP A 329 5.35 -10.17 -8.41
CA ASP A 329 6.57 -9.78 -7.68
C ASP A 329 7.20 -8.51 -8.28
N VAL A 330 6.97 -8.30 -9.58
CA VAL A 330 7.43 -7.14 -10.34
C VAL A 330 6.63 -5.86 -10.08
N THR A 331 5.53 -5.90 -9.31
CA THR A 331 4.65 -4.72 -9.13
C THR A 331 4.19 -4.46 -7.70
N HIS A 332 3.99 -5.45 -6.85
CA HIS A 332 3.43 -5.22 -5.52
C HIS A 332 4.27 -5.88 -4.42
N GLN A 333 4.23 -5.32 -3.22
CA GLN A 333 4.73 -5.93 -2.00
C GLN A 333 3.73 -6.98 -1.53
N SER A 334 4.22 -7.91 -0.73
CA SER A 334 3.36 -8.83 0.00
C SER A 334 3.00 -8.25 1.35
N THR A 335 1.91 -8.74 1.92
CA THR A 335 1.57 -8.38 3.30
C THR A 335 2.69 -8.77 4.27
N SER A 336 3.37 -9.89 4.06
CA SER A 336 4.51 -10.30 4.88
C SER A 336 5.69 -9.34 4.73
N TYR A 337 6.03 -8.95 3.50
CA TYR A 337 7.09 -7.98 3.23
C TYR A 337 6.78 -6.63 3.84
N SER A 338 5.60 -6.07 3.57
CA SER A 338 5.20 -4.76 4.08
C SER A 338 5.26 -4.71 5.61
N ALA A 339 4.89 -5.82 6.27
CA ALA A 339 4.99 -5.96 7.72
C ALA A 339 6.45 -6.08 8.19
N LEU A 340 7.24 -6.97 7.58
CA LEU A 340 8.64 -7.22 7.93
C LEU A 340 9.59 -6.05 7.59
N LEU A 341 9.24 -5.25 6.58
CA LEU A 341 10.03 -4.10 6.13
C LEU A 341 10.24 -3.08 7.26
N LYS A 342 9.29 -2.97 8.20
CA LYS A 342 9.38 -2.03 9.32
C LYS A 342 10.53 -2.34 10.28
N PHE A 343 10.95 -3.60 10.37
CA PHE A 343 12.13 -3.99 11.15
C PHE A 343 13.43 -3.58 10.46
N VAL A 344 13.47 -3.69 9.13
CA VAL A 344 14.60 -3.18 8.33
C VAL A 344 14.67 -1.64 8.43
N GLU A 345 13.54 -0.96 8.31
CA GLU A 345 13.42 0.49 8.47
C GLU A 345 13.86 0.93 9.87
N ALA A 346 13.42 0.25 10.93
CA ALA A 346 13.87 0.53 12.30
C ALA A 346 15.38 0.32 12.48
N LYS A 347 15.95 -0.76 11.93
CA LYS A 347 17.41 -1.00 11.95
C LYS A 347 18.16 0.13 11.22
N ASN A 348 17.66 0.57 10.07
CA ASN A 348 18.29 1.64 9.30
C ASN A 348 18.19 2.99 10.02
N LEU A 349 17.03 3.31 10.61
CA LEU A 349 16.84 4.49 11.44
C LEU A 349 17.72 4.46 12.69
N ALA A 350 17.91 3.29 13.33
CA ALA A 350 18.82 3.12 14.47
C ALA A 350 20.25 3.51 14.10
N LYS A 351 20.73 3.07 12.93
CA LYS A 351 22.06 3.45 12.41
C LYS A 351 22.18 4.95 12.14
N LEU A 352 21.13 5.59 11.65
CA LEU A 352 21.12 7.03 11.34
C LEU A 352 20.99 7.92 12.57
N SER A 353 20.37 7.41 13.64
CA SER A 353 20.00 8.18 14.83
C SER A 353 20.86 7.90 16.05
N GLY A 354 21.56 6.77 16.10
CA GLY A 354 22.20 6.25 17.31
C GLY A 354 21.22 5.67 18.33
N LYS A 355 19.91 5.67 18.05
CA LYS A 355 18.88 5.09 18.92
C LYS A 355 18.76 3.59 18.76
N SER A 356 18.14 2.92 19.73
CA SER A 356 17.89 1.48 19.62
C SER A 356 16.78 1.17 18.61
N SER A 357 16.89 0.04 17.91
CA SER A 357 15.84 -0.44 17.01
C SER A 357 14.53 -0.70 17.75
N GLN A 358 14.59 -1.12 19.03
CA GLN A 358 13.41 -1.36 19.86
C GLN A 358 12.63 -0.07 20.16
N GLU A 359 13.32 1.02 20.52
CA GLU A 359 12.70 2.34 20.75
C GLU A 359 11.98 2.84 19.50
N LEU A 360 12.61 2.70 18.33
CA LEU A 360 12.03 3.08 17.04
C LEU A 360 10.82 2.22 16.69
N LEU A 361 10.91 0.91 16.89
CA LEU A 361 9.81 0.00 16.60
C LEU A 361 8.57 0.30 17.43
N GLN A 362 8.72 0.65 18.71
CA GLN A 362 7.60 1.01 19.59
C GLN A 362 6.77 2.17 19.04
N LYS A 363 7.39 3.06 18.27
CA LYS A 363 6.77 4.24 17.67
C LYS A 363 6.14 3.98 16.30
N ILE A 364 6.47 2.87 15.65
CA ILE A 364 5.96 2.52 14.32
C ILE A 364 4.65 1.75 14.43
N GLN A 365 3.62 2.23 13.72
CA GLN A 365 2.32 1.58 13.53
C GLN A 365 2.11 1.30 12.04
N ILE A 366 1.48 0.18 11.71
CA ILE A 366 1.24 -0.28 10.34
C ILE A 366 -0.26 -0.35 10.11
N VAL A 367 -0.76 0.53 9.25
CA VAL A 367 -2.14 0.50 8.78
C VAL A 367 -2.16 -0.13 7.40
N MET A 368 -2.65 -1.36 7.32
CA MET A 368 -2.72 -2.09 6.08
C MET A 368 -3.80 -1.50 5.17
N MET A 369 -3.50 -1.40 3.88
CA MET A 369 -4.41 -0.90 2.83
C MET A 369 -4.43 -1.81 1.60
N HIS A 370 -5.05 -1.39 0.50
CA HIS A 370 -5.13 -2.14 -0.78
C HIS A 370 -5.81 -3.51 -0.70
N HIS A 371 -6.70 -3.71 0.28
CA HIS A 371 -7.39 -4.99 0.45
C HIS A 371 -8.91 -4.83 0.43
N ASN A 372 -9.59 -5.94 0.12
CA ASN A 372 -11.03 -6.14 0.28
C ASN A 372 -11.97 -5.18 -0.50
N LYS A 373 -11.45 -4.22 -1.28
CA LYS A 373 -12.30 -3.33 -2.11
C LYS A 373 -12.54 -3.85 -3.51
N PHE A 374 -11.46 -4.02 -4.28
CA PHE A 374 -11.51 -4.51 -5.66
C PHE A 374 -10.93 -5.91 -5.79
N GLU A 375 -11.40 -6.66 -6.77
CA GLU A 375 -10.83 -7.94 -7.16
C GLU A 375 -9.73 -7.72 -8.21
N LEU A 376 -8.53 -7.42 -7.73
CA LEU A 376 -7.37 -7.13 -8.58
C LEU A 376 -6.61 -8.39 -9.05
N GLY A 377 -7.10 -9.56 -8.68
CA GLY A 377 -6.68 -10.88 -9.18
C GLY A 377 -7.28 -11.99 -8.31
N PRO A 378 -6.61 -13.14 -8.14
CA PRO A 378 -7.03 -14.23 -7.25
C PRO A 378 -7.37 -14.06 -5.76
N ASP A 379 -7.59 -12.85 -5.22
CA ASP A 379 -7.31 -12.68 -3.78
C ASP A 379 -8.44 -13.26 -3.02
N ARG A 380 -8.03 -14.00 -2.01
CA ARG A 380 -8.92 -14.36 -0.93
C ARG A 380 -9.45 -13.07 -0.34
N PHE A 381 -10.72 -13.10 0.04
CA PHE A 381 -11.21 -12.12 0.95
C PHE A 381 -10.41 -12.25 2.26
N ASN A 382 -9.88 -11.14 2.80
CA ASN A 382 -8.95 -11.15 3.93
C ASN A 382 -7.60 -11.89 3.69
N GLU A 383 -7.07 -11.88 2.46
CA GLU A 383 -5.79 -12.55 2.17
C GLU A 383 -4.63 -12.04 3.02
N GLY A 384 -4.50 -10.72 3.20
CA GLY A 384 -3.43 -10.15 4.02
C GLY A 384 -3.46 -10.64 5.46
N LEU A 385 -4.64 -10.74 6.08
CA LEU A 385 -4.82 -11.30 7.42
C LEU A 385 -4.36 -12.77 7.50
N PHE A 386 -4.64 -13.56 6.45
CA PHE A 386 -4.18 -14.94 6.37
C PHE A 386 -2.65 -15.04 6.21
N VAL A 387 -2.07 -14.20 5.36
CA VAL A 387 -0.61 -14.14 5.16
C VAL A 387 0.08 -13.77 6.48
N LEU A 388 -0.42 -12.77 7.19
CA LEU A 388 0.14 -12.37 8.49
C LEU A 388 0.03 -13.51 9.52
N LYS A 389 -1.13 -14.18 9.62
CA LYS A 389 -1.28 -15.37 10.50
C LYS A 389 -0.29 -16.49 10.15
N LYS A 390 0.03 -16.67 8.87
CA LYS A 390 1.03 -17.64 8.42
C LYS A 390 2.45 -17.21 8.78
N LEU A 391 2.78 -15.94 8.58
CA LEU A 391 4.05 -15.35 8.99
C LEU A 391 4.29 -15.59 10.50
N LEU A 392 3.33 -15.27 11.36
CA LEU A 392 3.45 -15.51 12.81
C LEU A 392 3.73 -16.98 13.13
N LYS A 393 3.09 -17.92 12.42
CA LYS A 393 3.36 -19.35 12.59
C LYS A 393 4.79 -19.74 12.17
N TYR A 394 5.33 -19.11 11.12
CA TYR A 394 6.70 -19.41 10.68
C TYR A 394 7.75 -18.81 11.61
N LEU A 395 7.45 -17.69 12.26
CA LEU A 395 8.30 -17.12 13.30
C LEU A 395 8.39 -18.02 14.55
N ASP A 396 7.39 -18.87 14.80
CA ASP A 396 7.42 -19.87 15.89
C ASP A 396 8.30 -21.11 15.59
N LEU A 397 8.78 -21.27 14.35
CA LEU A 397 9.61 -22.42 13.99
C LEU A 397 11.07 -22.17 14.35
N SER A 398 11.74 -23.23 14.82
CA SER A 398 13.21 -23.27 14.92
C SER A 398 13.85 -23.05 13.54
N GLU A 399 15.10 -22.61 13.47
CA GLU A 399 15.80 -22.44 12.18
C GLU A 399 15.88 -23.74 11.38
N GLU A 400 16.06 -24.87 12.08
CA GLU A 400 16.08 -26.20 11.47
C GLU A 400 14.72 -26.55 10.88
N ASP A 401 13.62 -26.33 11.61
CA ASP A 401 12.26 -26.60 11.14
C ASP A 401 11.83 -25.66 10.01
N LEU A 402 12.24 -24.40 10.07
CA LEU A 402 11.98 -23.41 9.02
C LEU A 402 12.68 -23.82 7.73
N SER A 403 13.93 -24.26 7.83
CA SER A 403 14.74 -24.75 6.71
C SER A 403 14.18 -26.06 6.13
N LYS A 404 13.72 -26.99 6.97
CA LYS A 404 13.01 -28.21 6.53
C LYS A 404 11.72 -27.86 5.79
N GLU A 405 10.95 -26.90 6.30
CA GLU A 405 9.71 -26.46 5.64
C GLU A 405 10.00 -25.76 4.31
N LEU A 406 11.06 -24.92 4.23
CA LEU A 406 11.52 -24.31 2.99
C LEU A 406 11.88 -25.37 1.94
N ALA A 407 12.76 -26.31 2.29
CA ALA A 407 13.16 -27.41 1.40
C ALA A 407 11.95 -28.21 0.90
N ARG A 408 10.98 -28.49 1.80
CA ARG A 408 9.72 -29.16 1.44
C ARG A 408 8.87 -28.35 0.46
N GLN A 409 8.83 -27.02 0.58
CA GLN A 409 8.11 -26.18 -0.39
C GLN A 409 8.85 -26.10 -1.73
N GLU A 410 10.17 -25.98 -1.74
CA GLU A 410 10.98 -25.95 -2.95
C GLU A 410 10.87 -27.26 -3.76
N GLU A 411 10.85 -28.41 -3.08
CA GLU A 411 10.65 -29.71 -3.74
C GLU A 411 9.27 -29.78 -4.42
N LYS A 412 8.21 -29.32 -3.74
CA LYS A 412 6.86 -29.22 -4.33
C LYS A 412 6.83 -28.27 -5.52
N LEU A 413 7.62 -27.20 -5.49
CA LEU A 413 7.75 -26.25 -6.60
C LEU A 413 8.36 -26.94 -7.83
N LYS A 414 9.48 -27.66 -7.66
CA LYS A 414 10.16 -28.41 -8.72
C LYS A 414 9.22 -29.44 -9.37
N GLN A 415 8.52 -30.22 -8.55
CA GLN A 415 7.51 -31.20 -9.02
C GLN A 415 6.32 -30.56 -9.78
N ASN A 416 6.08 -29.26 -9.63
CA ASN A 416 5.07 -28.52 -10.38
C ASN A 416 5.64 -27.94 -11.69
N LEU A 417 6.87 -27.42 -11.68
CA LEU A 417 7.57 -26.90 -12.86
C LEU A 417 7.74 -27.97 -13.95
N ASP A 418 8.07 -29.21 -13.57
CA ASP A 418 8.20 -30.32 -14.53
C ASP A 418 6.87 -30.65 -15.23
N LYS A 419 5.74 -30.44 -14.53
CA LYS A 419 4.39 -30.60 -15.11
C LYS A 419 4.02 -29.43 -16.04
N GLU A 420 4.53 -28.23 -15.79
CA GLU A 420 4.33 -27.07 -16.67
C GLU A 420 5.10 -27.21 -17.98
N ARG A 421 6.35 -27.66 -17.92
CA ARG A 421 7.15 -27.99 -19.12
C ARG A 421 6.45 -29.04 -20.01
N LEU A 422 5.82 -30.05 -19.40
CA LEU A 422 5.03 -31.06 -20.11
C LEU A 422 3.79 -30.48 -20.83
N LYS A 423 3.21 -29.39 -20.32
CA LYS A 423 2.09 -28.66 -20.95
C LYS A 423 2.55 -27.75 -22.08
N GLU A 424 3.72 -27.12 -21.95
CA GLU A 424 4.30 -26.33 -23.02
C GLU A 424 4.59 -27.21 -24.25
N SER A 425 4.92 -28.48 -24.06
CA SER A 425 4.99 -29.49 -25.13
C SER A 425 3.63 -29.97 -25.67
N THR A 426 2.50 -29.50 -25.14
CA THR A 426 1.15 -29.87 -25.62
C THR A 426 0.72 -28.99 -26.81
N PRO A 427 0.17 -29.57 -27.91
CA PRO A 427 -0.21 -28.84 -29.11
C PRO A 427 -1.17 -27.66 -28.86
N LEU A 428 -0.97 -26.56 -29.61
CA LEU A 428 -1.68 -25.28 -29.45
C LEU A 428 -3.22 -25.42 -29.44
N VAL A 429 -3.76 -26.36 -30.20
CA VAL A 429 -5.20 -26.59 -30.37
C VAL A 429 -5.85 -27.18 -29.10
N ALA A 430 -5.08 -27.88 -28.25
CA ALA A 430 -5.56 -28.48 -27.00
C ALA A 430 -5.33 -27.58 -25.77
N ARG A 431 -4.51 -26.52 -25.91
CA ARG A 431 -4.18 -25.60 -24.81
C ARG A 431 -5.39 -24.90 -24.19
N PRO A 432 -6.44 -24.46 -24.93
CA PRO A 432 -7.62 -23.84 -24.33
C PRO A 432 -8.38 -24.77 -23.39
N ILE A 433 -8.45 -26.07 -23.71
CA ILE A 433 -9.15 -27.08 -22.90
C ILE A 433 -8.31 -27.47 -21.68
N VAL A 434 -6.98 -27.52 -21.82
CA VAL A 434 -6.03 -27.79 -20.72
C VAL A 434 -5.83 -26.56 -19.80
N ALA A 435 -6.02 -25.33 -20.31
CA ALA A 435 -5.92 -24.07 -19.57
C ALA A 435 -7.13 -23.79 -18.67
N ILE A 436 -8.27 -24.43 -18.91
CA ILE A 436 -9.49 -24.31 -18.08
C ILE A 436 -9.37 -25.12 -16.77
N LEU A 437 -8.32 -25.94 -16.61
CA LEU A 437 -8.04 -26.68 -15.38
C LEU A 437 -6.89 -26.02 -14.57
N PRO A 438 -7.18 -25.07 -13.67
CA PRO A 438 -6.24 -24.65 -12.64
C PRO A 438 -6.03 -25.82 -11.66
N LYS A 439 -4.78 -26.25 -11.47
CA LYS A 439 -4.45 -27.08 -10.32
C LYS A 439 -4.09 -26.16 -9.17
N GLN A 440 -4.95 -26.12 -8.17
CA GLN A 440 -4.87 -25.33 -6.92
C GLN A 440 -3.55 -25.52 -6.12
N THR A 441 -2.69 -26.46 -6.51
CA THR A 441 -1.48 -26.89 -5.78
C THR A 441 -0.22 -26.08 -6.07
N SER A 442 -0.08 -25.39 -7.20
CA SER A 442 1.14 -24.59 -7.49
C SER A 442 1.13 -23.26 -6.74
N LEU A 443 0.03 -22.52 -6.83
CA LEU A 443 -0.15 -21.20 -6.22
C LEU A 443 0.05 -21.26 -4.68
N LEU A 444 -0.66 -22.12 -3.96
CA LEU A 444 -0.49 -22.22 -2.50
C LEU A 444 0.95 -22.58 -2.07
N VAL A 445 1.67 -23.34 -2.88
CA VAL A 445 3.07 -23.68 -2.63
C VAL A 445 3.96 -22.45 -2.82
N HIS A 446 3.77 -21.68 -3.90
CA HIS A 446 4.50 -20.43 -4.13
C HIS A 446 4.29 -19.39 -3.01
N SER A 447 3.07 -19.19 -2.50
CA SER A 447 2.89 -18.24 -1.37
C SER A 447 3.59 -18.69 -0.10
N LYS A 448 3.59 -20.00 0.19
CA LYS A 448 4.27 -20.51 1.40
C LYS A 448 5.78 -20.39 1.27
N ASP A 449 6.33 -20.81 0.14
CA ASP A 449 7.76 -20.66 -0.20
C ASP A 449 8.20 -19.21 -0.03
N PHE A 450 7.43 -18.29 -0.60
CA PHE A 450 7.72 -16.87 -0.57
C PHE A 450 7.68 -16.27 0.85
N ILE A 451 6.64 -16.55 1.65
CA ILE A 451 6.58 -16.05 3.04
C ILE A 451 7.78 -16.56 3.84
N ILE A 452 8.16 -17.83 3.67
CA ILE A 452 9.31 -18.42 4.36
C ILE A 452 10.60 -17.72 3.93
N LYS A 453 10.82 -17.53 2.62
CA LYS A 453 12.00 -16.82 2.10
C LYS A 453 12.11 -15.39 2.62
N GLU A 454 11.01 -14.65 2.66
CA GLU A 454 10.98 -13.29 3.21
C GLU A 454 11.26 -13.29 4.71
N THR A 455 10.64 -14.23 5.44
CA THR A 455 10.86 -14.38 6.88
C THR A 455 12.34 -14.61 7.14
N THR A 456 12.94 -15.63 6.53
CA THR A 456 14.37 -15.96 6.65
C THR A 456 15.24 -14.77 6.28
N LYS A 457 15.05 -14.19 5.09
CA LYS A 457 15.88 -13.07 4.60
C LYS A 457 15.82 -11.85 5.50
N VAL A 458 14.66 -11.54 6.08
CA VAL A 458 14.54 -10.40 6.99
C VAL A 458 15.10 -10.75 8.37
N THR A 459 14.74 -11.88 8.95
CA THR A 459 15.22 -12.25 10.30
C THR A 459 16.73 -12.43 10.34
N GLU A 460 17.36 -12.96 9.28
CA GLU A 460 18.83 -13.02 9.16
C GLU A 460 19.50 -11.65 9.16
N LYS A 461 18.79 -10.60 8.69
CA LYS A 461 19.29 -9.22 8.70
C LYS A 461 19.08 -8.52 10.05
N LEU A 462 18.32 -9.07 10.99
CA LEU A 462 17.99 -8.45 12.28
C LEU A 462 18.89 -9.00 13.39
N GLU A 463 20.13 -8.49 13.45
CA GLU A 463 21.16 -8.94 14.42
C GLU A 463 20.78 -8.66 15.88
N ASP A 464 19.97 -7.63 16.13
CA ASP A 464 19.62 -7.10 17.45
C ASP A 464 18.16 -7.35 17.87
N ILE A 465 17.38 -8.08 17.06
CA ILE A 465 15.95 -8.33 17.31
C ILE A 465 15.63 -9.81 17.14
N SER A 466 15.16 -10.45 18.21
CA SER A 466 14.81 -11.88 18.17
C SER A 466 13.50 -12.14 17.39
N LYS A 467 13.29 -13.38 16.93
CA LYS A 467 12.04 -13.79 16.26
C LYS A 467 10.81 -13.58 17.14
N GLU A 468 10.94 -13.78 18.45
CA GLU A 468 9.88 -13.54 19.44
C GLU A 468 9.51 -12.06 19.50
N GLN A 469 10.51 -11.17 19.52
CA GLN A 469 10.29 -9.72 19.48
C GLN A 469 9.65 -9.28 18.17
N VAL A 470 10.06 -9.86 17.03
CA VAL A 470 9.41 -9.62 15.74
C VAL A 470 7.94 -10.01 15.79
N LYS A 471 7.64 -11.20 16.31
CA LYS A 471 6.27 -11.72 16.43
C LYS A 471 5.39 -10.84 17.31
N GLU A 472 5.88 -10.49 18.51
CA GLU A 472 5.17 -9.63 19.45
C GLU A 472 4.88 -8.27 18.80
N ARG A 473 5.91 -7.65 18.22
CA ARG A 473 5.74 -6.33 17.61
C ARG A 473 4.78 -6.36 16.43
N LEU A 474 4.81 -7.39 15.59
CA LEU A 474 3.85 -7.54 14.49
C LEU A 474 2.38 -7.59 14.97
N ILE A 475 2.13 -8.28 16.09
CA ILE A 475 0.81 -8.33 16.73
C ILE A 475 0.42 -6.95 17.26
N GLU A 476 1.38 -6.24 17.84
CA GLU A 476 1.14 -4.96 18.49
C GLU A 476 0.93 -3.79 17.53
N SER A 477 1.64 -3.80 16.40
CA SER A 477 1.72 -2.64 15.53
C SER A 477 0.90 -2.74 14.26
N THR A 478 0.32 -3.91 13.93
CA THR A 478 -0.37 -4.10 12.64
C THR A 478 -1.88 -3.99 12.78
N ILE A 479 -2.48 -3.16 11.95
CA ILE A 479 -3.92 -2.88 11.93
C ILE A 479 -4.47 -3.17 10.53
N PHE A 480 -5.58 -3.91 10.46
CA PHE A 480 -6.37 -4.10 9.24
C PHE A 480 -7.71 -3.39 9.44
N PRO A 481 -7.80 -2.09 9.14
CA PRO A 481 -9.03 -1.35 9.34
C PRO A 481 -10.14 -1.86 8.40
N LYS A 482 -11.36 -1.97 8.91
CA LYS A 482 -12.55 -2.21 8.08
C LYS A 482 -12.79 -1.04 7.14
N ILE A 483 -13.51 -1.27 6.05
CA ILE A 483 -13.98 -0.19 5.17
C ILE A 483 -14.98 0.67 5.95
N GLY A 484 -14.76 1.98 5.97
CA GLY A 484 -15.48 2.95 6.79
C GLY A 484 -14.93 3.13 8.20
N GLU A 485 -14.00 2.28 8.65
CA GLU A 485 -13.48 2.36 10.01
C GLU A 485 -12.62 3.61 10.22
N ARG A 486 -12.95 4.35 11.27
CA ARG A 486 -12.18 5.46 11.81
C ARG A 486 -11.37 4.98 13.01
N LEU A 487 -10.10 5.37 13.04
CA LEU A 487 -9.16 5.14 14.12
C LEU A 487 -8.58 6.49 14.54
N ASN A 488 -8.78 6.89 15.80
CA ASN A 488 -8.10 8.05 16.36
C ASN A 488 -6.68 7.71 16.85
N ASP A 489 -5.94 8.69 17.36
CA ASP A 489 -4.55 8.52 17.77
C ASP A 489 -4.37 7.45 18.85
N GLU A 490 -5.25 7.40 19.85
CA GLU A 490 -5.24 6.35 20.88
C GLU A 490 -5.49 4.97 20.27
N GLN A 491 -6.53 4.83 19.43
CA GLN A 491 -6.88 3.57 18.77
C GLN A 491 -5.80 3.07 17.82
N VAL A 492 -5.10 3.96 17.10
CA VAL A 492 -3.97 3.59 16.25
C VAL A 492 -2.81 3.03 17.08
N VAL A 493 -2.60 3.52 18.31
CA VAL A 493 -1.53 3.03 19.19
C VAL A 493 -1.94 1.77 19.96
N SER A 494 -3.23 1.61 20.28
CA SER A 494 -3.72 0.53 21.15
C SER A 494 -4.30 -0.67 20.39
N SER A 495 -4.63 -0.53 19.11
CA SER A 495 -5.18 -1.63 18.31
C SER A 495 -4.16 -2.74 18.15
N ARG A 496 -4.61 -3.99 18.30
CA ARG A 496 -3.78 -5.19 18.23
C ARG A 496 -4.35 -6.12 17.16
N PHE A 497 -3.49 -6.69 16.34
CA PHE A 497 -3.88 -7.76 15.46
C PHE A 497 -4.14 -9.03 16.28
N ASN A 498 -5.36 -9.56 16.25
CA ASN A 498 -5.67 -10.84 16.88
C ASN A 498 -5.62 -11.98 15.85
N PRO A 499 -4.63 -12.90 15.92
CA PRO A 499 -4.55 -14.04 15.00
C PRO A 499 -5.72 -15.01 15.12
N GLU A 500 -6.44 -15.02 16.25
CA GLU A 500 -7.58 -15.91 16.49
C GLU A 500 -8.81 -15.51 15.66
N ASP A 501 -8.99 -14.21 15.40
CA ASP A 501 -10.09 -13.67 14.60
C ASP A 501 -10.04 -14.14 13.13
N VAL A 502 -8.87 -14.58 12.69
CA VAL A 502 -8.67 -15.19 11.38
C VAL A 502 -9.13 -16.66 11.42
N GLN A 503 -10.40 -16.89 11.08
CA GLN A 503 -10.98 -18.23 11.05
C GLN A 503 -10.18 -19.19 10.15
N LYS A 504 -10.00 -20.43 10.63
CA LYS A 504 -9.39 -21.52 9.85
C LYS A 504 -10.27 -21.77 8.62
N TYR A 505 -9.65 -21.73 7.45
CA TYR A 505 -10.26 -22.21 6.21
C TYR A 505 -10.67 -23.68 6.37
N ARG A 506 -11.97 -23.94 6.54
CA ARG A 506 -12.54 -25.27 6.28
C ARG A 506 -12.72 -25.37 4.77
N GLY A 507 -11.64 -25.70 4.06
CA GLY A 507 -11.82 -26.28 2.72
C GLY A 507 -12.73 -27.47 2.91
N GLY A 508 -13.91 -27.47 2.27
CA GLY A 508 -14.98 -28.43 2.51
C GLY A 508 -14.42 -29.82 2.75
N SER A 509 -14.40 -30.24 4.01
CA SER A 509 -14.25 -31.62 4.37
C SER A 509 -15.39 -32.32 3.66
N ARG A 510 -15.07 -33.22 2.74
CA ARG A 510 -15.99 -34.26 2.31
C ARG A 510 -16.49 -34.93 3.58
N VAL A 511 -17.67 -34.53 4.03
CA VAL A 511 -18.51 -35.39 4.85
C VAL A 511 -19.03 -36.40 3.85
N TYR A 512 -18.36 -37.54 3.76
CA TYR A 512 -19.03 -38.74 3.30
C TYR A 512 -19.93 -39.16 4.46
N SER A 513 -21.23 -38.91 4.29
CA SER A 513 -22.30 -39.64 4.95
C SER A 513 -23.28 -40.05 3.86
#